data_AF-L0IEG0-F1
#
_entry.id   AF-L0IEG0-F1
#
_cell.length_a   1.000
_cell.length_b   1.000
_cell.length_c   1.000
_cell.angle_alpha   90.00
_cell.angle_beta   90.00
_cell.angle_gamma   90.00
#
_symmetry.space_group_name_H-M   'P 1'
#
loop_
_entity.id
_entity.type
_entity.pdbx_description
1 polymer ?
#
loop_
_entity_poly.entity_id
_entity_poly.type
_entity_poly.pdbx_seq_one_letter_code
_entity_poly.pdbx_strand_id
1 'polypeptide(L)'
;MPRPKSAFESTYPCDFYEPSDLLEAGQMYTVYEIARLLQELEPEAELDRETEDILLDWAIPWIMINADDLVVAEPRTEDEPGYYGLAAE
;
A
#
# COMPACT_ATOMS: atom_id res chain seq x y z
N MET A 1 -27.54 -2.89 -6.05
CA MET A 1 -27.86 -2.17 -7.31
C MET A 1 -27.14 -0.83 -7.30
N PRO A 2 -26.56 -0.38 -8.44
CA PRO A 2 -25.87 0.92 -8.53
C PRO A 2 -26.81 2.10 -8.27
N ARG A 3 -26.26 3.21 -7.75
CA ARG A 3 -26.97 4.47 -7.48
C ARG A 3 -26.48 5.57 -8.43
N PRO A 4 -27.35 6.47 -8.92
CA PRO A 4 -26.91 7.58 -9.77
C PRO A 4 -26.09 8.59 -8.95
N LYS A 5 -25.09 9.23 -9.57
CA LYS A 5 -24.24 10.25 -8.90
C LYS A 5 -25.05 11.42 -8.32
N SER A 6 -26.18 11.76 -8.94
CA SER A 6 -27.09 12.82 -8.47
C SER A 6 -27.83 12.47 -7.17
N ALA A 7 -27.71 11.23 -6.67
CA ALA A 7 -28.25 10.85 -5.37
C ALA A 7 -27.36 11.31 -4.20
N PHE A 8 -26.18 11.88 -4.48
CA PHE A 8 -25.22 12.34 -3.49
C PHE A 8 -25.10 13.86 -3.55
N GLU A 9 -25.11 14.52 -2.39
CA GLU A 9 -25.02 15.98 -2.27
C GLU A 9 -23.62 16.51 -2.64
N SER A 10 -22.60 15.66 -2.56
CA SER A 10 -21.22 16.01 -2.87
C SER A 10 -20.46 14.78 -3.35
N THR A 11 -19.43 15.02 -4.17
CA THR A 11 -18.46 14.02 -4.62
C THR A 11 -17.07 14.59 -4.43
N TYR A 12 -16.17 13.80 -3.85
CA TYR A 12 -14.77 14.17 -3.67
C TYR A 12 -13.90 13.37 -4.66
N PRO A 13 -12.74 13.89 -5.06
CA PRO A 13 -11.70 13.08 -5.68
C PRO A 13 -11.38 11.86 -4.80
N CYS A 14 -11.06 10.74 -5.43
CA CYS A 14 -10.62 9.54 -4.73
C CYS A 14 -9.10 9.61 -4.62
N ASP A 15 -8.61 10.39 -3.66
CA ASP A 15 -7.18 10.60 -3.44
C ASP A 15 -6.64 9.54 -2.47
N PHE A 16 -5.48 9.01 -2.78
CA PHE A 16 -4.74 8.04 -1.97
C PHE A 16 -3.39 8.64 -1.58
N TYR A 17 -2.76 8.08 -0.54
CA TYR A 17 -1.41 8.48 -0.13
C TYR A 17 -0.43 8.39 -1.31
N GLU A 18 0.40 9.42 -1.51
CA GLU A 18 1.59 9.28 -2.36
C GLU A 18 2.67 8.49 -1.61
N PRO A 19 3.57 7.79 -2.31
CA PRO A 19 4.60 6.99 -1.65
C PRO A 19 5.43 7.76 -0.62
N SER A 20 5.81 9.01 -0.92
CA SER A 20 6.61 9.85 -0.02
C SER A 20 5.88 10.30 1.24
N ASP A 21 4.55 10.29 1.22
CA ASP A 21 3.73 10.58 2.42
C ASP A 21 3.62 9.34 3.32
N LEU A 22 3.80 8.14 2.75
CA LEU A 22 3.58 6.86 3.42
C LEU A 22 4.88 6.22 3.93
N LEU A 23 5.95 6.28 3.13
CA LEU A 23 7.19 5.53 3.36
C LEU A 23 8.32 6.47 3.77
N GLU A 24 9.20 6.00 4.65
CA GLU A 24 10.44 6.72 4.95
C GLU A 24 11.50 6.45 3.87
N ALA A 25 12.16 7.50 3.38
CA ALA A 25 13.12 7.41 2.26
C ALA A 25 14.31 6.47 2.49
N GLY A 26 14.70 6.24 3.75
CA GLY A 26 15.80 5.33 4.11
C GLY A 26 15.36 3.90 4.45
N GLN A 27 14.07 3.59 4.33
CA GLN A 27 13.49 2.32 4.77
C GLN A 27 12.97 1.49 3.59
N MET A 28 12.87 0.19 3.82
CA MET A 28 12.38 -0.78 2.86
C MET A 28 11.31 -1.63 3.56
N TYR A 29 10.18 -1.85 2.89
CA TYR A 29 8.99 -2.47 3.44
C TYR A 29 8.52 -3.62 2.56
N THR A 30 8.09 -4.71 3.14
CA THR A 30 7.33 -5.74 2.45
C THR A 30 5.96 -5.20 2.02
N VAL A 31 5.33 -5.86 1.06
CA VAL A 31 3.96 -5.52 0.65
C VAL A 31 2.97 -5.60 1.83
N TYR A 32 3.21 -6.49 2.79
CA TYR A 32 2.36 -6.63 3.98
C TYR A 32 2.49 -5.43 4.93
N GLU A 33 3.69 -4.89 5.09
CA GLU A 33 3.93 -3.69 5.91
C GLU A 33 3.31 -2.45 5.24
N ILE A 34 3.43 -2.32 3.91
CA ILE A 34 2.76 -1.26 3.15
C ILE A 34 1.25 -1.36 3.30
N ALA A 35 0.68 -2.57 3.24
CA ALA A 35 -0.74 -2.79 3.41
C ALA A 35 -1.26 -2.29 4.77
N ARG A 36 -0.47 -2.45 5.84
CA ARG A 36 -0.77 -1.92 7.18
C ARG A 36 -0.67 -0.40 7.24
N LEU A 37 0.40 0.17 6.70
CA LEU A 37 0.60 1.62 6.65
C LEU A 37 -0.54 2.33 5.91
N LEU A 38 -1.04 1.76 4.81
CA LEU A 38 -2.21 2.28 4.09
C LEU A 38 -3.49 2.31 4.93
N GLN A 39 -3.55 1.56 6.02
CA GLN A 39 -4.64 1.57 7.01
C GLN A 39 -4.29 2.38 8.27
N GLU A 40 -3.22 3.18 8.23
CA GLU A 40 -2.71 3.96 9.38
C GLU A 40 -2.31 3.08 10.58
N LEU A 41 -1.86 1.86 10.30
CA LEU A 41 -1.33 0.93 11.30
C LEU A 41 0.20 0.92 11.28
N GLU A 42 0.79 0.54 12.41
CA GLU A 42 2.23 0.26 12.48
C GLU A 42 2.61 -0.90 11.54
N PRO A 43 3.81 -0.88 10.92
CA PRO A 43 4.28 -1.96 10.04
C PRO A 43 4.25 -3.36 10.67
N GLU A 44 4.46 -3.42 11.99
CA GLU A 44 4.57 -4.66 12.77
C GLU A 44 3.25 -5.06 13.44
N ALA A 45 2.14 -4.38 13.13
CA ALA A 45 0.85 -4.66 13.73
C ALA A 45 0.41 -6.12 13.46
N GLU A 46 0.05 -6.85 14.52
CA GLU A 46 -0.49 -8.19 14.39
C GLU A 46 -1.90 -8.14 13.81
N LEU A 47 -2.10 -8.84 12.69
CA LEU A 47 -3.37 -9.01 12.02
C LEU A 47 -3.69 -10.49 11.88
N ASP A 48 -4.97 -10.85 11.88
CA ASP A 48 -5.38 -12.17 11.45
C ASP A 48 -5.19 -12.32 9.94
N ARG A 49 -5.09 -13.58 9.48
CA ARG A 49 -4.80 -13.91 8.09
C ARG A 49 -5.87 -13.41 7.11
N GLU A 50 -7.14 -13.47 7.48
CA GLU A 50 -8.23 -13.06 6.58
C GLU A 50 -8.16 -11.55 6.34
N THR A 51 -7.92 -10.77 7.40
CA THR A 51 -7.69 -9.33 7.29
C THR A 51 -6.44 -9.03 6.44
N GLU A 52 -5.32 -9.73 6.68
CA GLU A 52 -4.08 -9.51 5.92
C GLU A 52 -4.26 -9.79 4.42
N ASP A 53 -4.95 -10.87 4.05
CA ASP A 53 -5.24 -11.22 2.66
C ASP A 53 -6.07 -10.11 1.96
N ILE A 54 -7.06 -9.53 2.65
CA ILE A 54 -7.87 -8.42 2.11
C ILE A 54 -7.04 -7.15 1.92
N LEU A 55 -6.19 -6.81 2.89
CA LEU A 55 -5.36 -5.61 2.80
C LEU A 55 -4.29 -5.74 1.71
N LEU A 56 -3.74 -6.95 1.54
CA LEU A 56 -2.81 -7.26 0.45
C LEU A 56 -3.43 -6.98 -0.92
N ASP A 57 -4.67 -7.43 -1.15
CA ASP A 57 -5.40 -7.19 -2.39
C ASP A 57 -5.57 -5.69 -2.71
N TRP A 58 -5.60 -4.83 -1.69
CA TRP A 58 -5.70 -3.38 -1.86
C TRP A 58 -4.34 -2.70 -2.03
N ALA A 59 -3.30 -3.22 -1.38
CA ALA A 59 -1.95 -2.70 -1.49
C ALA A 59 -1.33 -2.96 -2.88
N ILE A 60 -1.61 -4.11 -3.50
CA ILE A 60 -1.06 -4.47 -4.82
C ILE A 60 -1.39 -3.41 -5.90
N PRO A 61 -2.66 -3.00 -6.10
CA PRO A 61 -2.99 -1.93 -7.04
C PRO A 61 -2.27 -0.62 -6.74
N TRP A 62 -2.12 -0.26 -5.46
CA TRP A 62 -1.42 0.96 -5.07
C TRP A 62 0.06 0.90 -5.45
N ILE A 63 0.74 -0.23 -5.20
CA ILE A 63 2.14 -0.42 -5.62
C ILE A 63 2.27 -0.34 -7.13
N MET A 64 1.36 -1.00 -7.87
CA MET A 64 1.41 -1.01 -9.33
C MET A 64 1.23 0.38 -9.94
N ILE A 65 0.36 1.21 -9.36
CA ILE A 65 0.11 2.58 -9.83
C ILE A 65 1.30 3.50 -9.55
N ASN A 66 1.98 3.29 -8.42
CA ASN A 66 3.09 4.12 -7.98
C ASN A 66 4.48 3.51 -8.30
N ALA A 67 4.54 2.52 -9.20
CA ALA A 67 5.75 1.75 -9.45
C ALA A 67 6.93 2.60 -9.96
N ASP A 68 6.66 3.72 -10.63
CA ASP A 68 7.69 4.65 -11.13
C ASP A 68 8.42 5.40 -10.00
N ASP A 69 7.78 5.54 -8.83
CA ASP A 69 8.32 6.23 -7.65
C ASP A 69 8.90 5.27 -6.60
N LEU A 70 8.86 3.96 -6.88
CA LEU A 70 9.28 2.90 -5.98
C LEU A 70 10.47 2.13 -6.54
N VAL A 71 11.29 1.59 -5.65
CA VAL A 71 12.31 0.59 -5.94
C VAL A 71 11.97 -0.71 -5.24
N VAL A 72 12.35 -1.84 -5.84
CA VAL A 72 12.19 -3.17 -5.25
C VAL A 72 13.56 -3.81 -5.05
N ALA A 73 13.83 -4.29 -3.84
CA ALA A 73 15.02 -5.09 -3.53
C ALA A 73 14.72 -6.58 -3.73
N GLU A 74 15.77 -7.33 -4.10
CA GLU A 74 15.68 -8.78 -4.15
C GLU A 74 15.27 -9.36 -2.78
N PRO A 75 14.41 -10.40 -2.76
CA PRO A 75 14.13 -11.15 -1.55
C PRO A 75 15.41 -11.62 -0.86
N ARG A 76 15.43 -11.62 0.47
CA ARG A 76 16.59 -12.13 1.23
C ARG A 76 16.73 -13.64 1.11
N THR A 77 15.61 -14.33 0.89
CA THR A 77 15.50 -15.78 0.66
C THR A 77 14.43 -16.06 -0.40
N GLU A 78 14.43 -17.26 -1.00
CA GLU A 78 13.48 -17.63 -2.06
C GLU A 78 12.00 -17.68 -1.59
N ASP A 79 11.78 -17.81 -0.28
CA ASP A 79 10.44 -17.92 0.34
C ASP A 79 9.97 -16.60 0.98
N GLU A 80 10.78 -15.53 0.90
CA GLU A 80 10.45 -14.22 1.47
C GLU A 80 9.90 -13.26 0.39
N PRO A 81 9.00 -12.34 0.77
CA PRO A 81 8.57 -11.29 -0.15
C PRO A 81 9.73 -10.32 -0.46
N GLY A 82 9.67 -9.71 -1.65
CA GLY A 82 10.53 -8.57 -1.96
C GLY A 82 10.20 -7.37 -1.07
N TYR A 83 11.20 -6.51 -0.87
CA TYR A 83 11.03 -5.26 -0.15
C TYR A 83 10.94 -4.09 -1.13
N TYR A 84 10.13 -3.10 -0.80
CA TYR A 84 9.86 -1.90 -1.58
C TYR A 84 10.25 -0.65 -0.79
N GLY A 85 10.79 0.36 -1.46
CA GLY A 85 11.11 1.66 -0.86
C GLY A 85 11.00 2.78 -1.89
N LEU A 86 11.28 4.02 -1.47
CA LEU A 86 11.23 5.18 -2.38
C LEU A 86 12.39 5.15 -3.37
N ALA A 87 12.12 5.52 -4.62
CA ALA A 87 13.14 5.63 -5.65
C ALA A 87 14.05 6.86 -5.47
N ALA A 88 13.51 7.91 -4.84
CA ALA A 88 14.26 9.11 -4.47
C ALA A 88 14.49 9.18 -2.95
N GLU A 89 15.67 9.64 -2.55
CA GLU A 89 16.04 9.91 -1.15
C GLU A 89 15.37 11.17 -0.57
#